data_AF-A0A954N7R0-F1
#
_entry.id   AF-A0A954N7R0-F1
#
_cell.length_a   1.000
_cell.length_b   1.000
_cell.length_c   1.000
_cell.angle_alpha   90.00
_cell.angle_beta   90.00
_cell.angle_gamma   90.00
#
_symmetry.space_group_name_H-M   'P 1'
#
loop_
_entity.id
_entity.type
_entity.pdbx_description
1 polymer ?
#
loop_
_entity_poly.entity_id
_entity_poly.type
_entity_poly.pdbx_seq_one_letter_code
_entity_poly.pdbx_strand_id
1 'polypeptide(L)'
;MTTATRQAHPRRRRPSRKRVELSAPGRTLQAKHNKRAVQILTMQQRAARLLATEIDYIQHESFSEATPPLPAANDLPVHGERKSSSRLPVNMPAHLARLCEAPLLTAEQERQLFERMNYAKFLAHKLQRKINADAPDTDLIDEVESLLREALEARDRIIEANVRLVV
;
A
#
# COMPACT_ATOMS: atom_id res chain seq x y z
N MET A 1 -77.84 -34.33 24.17
CA MET A 1 -78.51 -33.24 24.89
C MET A 1 -77.95 -33.23 26.31
N THR A 2 -77.25 -32.16 26.71
CA THR A 2 -77.43 -31.38 27.97
C THR A 2 -76.38 -30.25 27.98
N THR A 3 -76.90 -29.03 28.02
CA THR A 3 -76.30 -27.68 28.02
C THR A 3 -75.37 -27.44 29.22
N ALA A 4 -74.16 -26.89 29.03
CA ALA A 4 -73.81 -25.47 28.81
C ALA A 4 -74.09 -24.54 30.02
N THR A 5 -73.03 -24.25 30.79
CA THR A 5 -72.91 -23.07 31.65
C THR A 5 -71.44 -22.62 31.62
N ARG A 6 -71.13 -21.46 31.03
CA ARG A 6 -69.80 -20.84 31.16
C ARG A 6 -69.96 -19.34 31.42
N GLN A 7 -69.50 -18.95 32.60
CA GLN A 7 -69.62 -17.65 33.23
C GLN A 7 -68.71 -16.59 32.60
N ALA A 8 -69.16 -15.34 32.77
CA ALA A 8 -68.58 -14.11 32.27
C ALA A 8 -67.28 -13.68 32.98
N HIS A 9 -66.41 -13.00 32.21
CA HIS A 9 -65.13 -12.42 32.62
C HIS A 9 -65.27 -11.06 33.33
N PRO A 10 -64.40 -10.74 34.30
CA PRO A 10 -64.05 -9.36 34.62
C PRO A 10 -62.67 -8.98 34.08
N ARG A 11 -62.61 -7.78 33.47
CA ARG A 11 -61.43 -7.13 32.89
C ARG A 11 -60.40 -6.78 33.98
N ARG A 12 -59.17 -7.32 33.87
CA ARG A 12 -58.02 -6.88 34.68
C ARG A 12 -57.37 -5.62 34.08
N ARG A 13 -57.26 -4.57 34.90
CA ARG A 13 -56.52 -3.33 34.64
C ARG A 13 -55.01 -3.64 34.50
N ARG A 14 -54.37 -3.09 33.46
CA ARG A 14 -52.91 -3.16 33.26
C ARG A 14 -52.21 -2.15 34.20
N PRO A 15 -51.08 -2.50 34.83
CA PRO A 15 -50.25 -1.50 35.48
C PRO A 15 -49.32 -0.83 34.45
N SER A 16 -49.25 0.49 34.52
CA SER A 16 -48.36 1.34 33.73
C SER A 16 -46.90 1.01 34.04
N ARG A 17 -46.18 0.44 33.07
CA ARG A 17 -44.71 0.34 33.13
C ARG A 17 -44.13 1.75 33.04
N LYS A 18 -43.57 2.24 34.15
CA LYS A 18 -42.64 3.39 34.14
C LYS A 18 -41.49 3.05 33.19
N ARG A 19 -41.38 3.81 32.10
CA ARG A 19 -40.26 3.76 31.16
C ARG A 19 -39.04 4.33 31.89
N VAL A 20 -38.14 3.45 32.33
CA VAL A 20 -36.81 3.85 32.77
C VAL A 20 -36.05 4.29 31.52
N GLU A 21 -35.85 5.60 31.36
CA GLU A 21 -34.95 6.15 30.36
C GLU A 21 -33.52 5.75 30.73
N LEU A 22 -33.01 4.72 30.05
CA LEU A 22 -31.58 4.38 30.04
C LEU A 22 -30.86 5.43 29.19
N SER A 23 -30.52 6.56 29.82
CA SER A 23 -29.50 7.48 29.32
C SER A 23 -28.15 6.75 29.36
N ALA A 24 -27.59 6.44 28.18
CA ALA A 24 -26.28 5.82 28.04
C ALA A 24 -25.31 6.75 27.30
N PRO A 25 -24.60 7.66 28.00
CA PRO A 25 -23.56 8.49 27.40
C PRO A 25 -22.18 7.81 27.33
N GLY A 26 -22.01 6.58 27.83
CA GLY A 26 -20.68 5.98 28.04
C GLY A 26 -20.00 5.29 26.84
N ARG A 27 -20.71 4.88 25.79
CA ARG A 27 -20.14 4.01 24.73
C ARG A 27 -19.29 4.74 23.69
N THR A 28 -19.51 6.03 23.46
CA THR A 28 -18.87 6.77 22.37
C THR A 28 -17.43 7.17 22.68
N LEU A 29 -17.10 7.45 23.95
CA LEU A 29 -15.75 7.81 24.37
C LEU A 29 -14.82 6.59 24.37
N GLN A 30 -15.28 5.45 24.86
CA GLN A 30 -14.46 4.23 24.95
C GLN A 30 -14.06 3.67 23.56
N ALA A 31 -14.96 3.74 22.58
CA ALA A 31 -14.67 3.34 21.20
C ALA A 31 -13.65 4.26 20.51
N LYS A 32 -13.66 5.57 20.79
CA LYS A 32 -12.70 6.54 20.22
C LYS A 32 -11.28 6.34 20.75
N HIS A 33 -11.13 6.06 22.06
CA HIS A 33 -9.83 5.80 22.67
C HIS A 33 -9.19 4.52 22.15
N ASN A 34 -9.98 3.45 21.96
CA ASN A 34 -9.47 2.20 21.38
C ASN A 34 -8.99 2.38 19.93
N LYS A 35 -9.70 3.17 19.11
CA LYS A 35 -9.28 3.45 17.72
C LYS A 35 -7.93 4.18 17.67
N ARG A 36 -7.73 5.19 18.51
CA ARG A 36 -6.46 5.94 18.57
C ARG A 36 -5.30 5.05 19.04
N ALA A 37 -5.51 4.24 20.08
CA ALA A 37 -4.50 3.31 20.57
C ALA A 37 -4.09 2.31 19.48
N VAL A 38 -5.06 1.74 18.75
CA VAL A 38 -4.78 0.83 17.62
C VAL A 38 -4.02 1.55 16.51
N GLN A 39 -4.40 2.78 16.14
CA GLN A 39 -3.70 3.55 15.11
C GLN A 39 -2.24 3.81 15.47
N ILE A 40 -1.98 4.23 16.72
CA ILE A 40 -0.61 4.47 17.21
C ILE A 40 0.19 3.18 17.13
N LEU A 41 -0.33 2.07 17.65
CA LEU A 41 0.35 0.77 17.59
C LEU A 41 0.68 0.34 16.16
N THR A 42 -0.27 0.50 15.23
CA THR A 42 -0.05 0.21 13.81
C THR A 42 1.06 1.09 13.23
N MET A 43 1.08 2.39 13.56
CA MET A 43 2.13 3.30 13.08
C MET A 43 3.50 2.96 13.67
N GLN A 44 3.57 2.58 14.95
CA GLN A 44 4.80 2.13 15.59
C GLN A 44 5.34 0.86 14.93
N GLN A 45 4.47 -0.09 14.57
CA GLN A 45 4.88 -1.29 13.83
C GLN A 45 5.41 -0.96 12.43
N ARG A 46 4.77 -0.04 11.71
CA ARG A 46 5.27 0.44 10.40
C ARG A 46 6.64 1.10 10.54
N ALA A 47 6.79 2.01 11.50
CA ALA A 47 8.05 2.68 11.81
C ALA A 47 9.17 1.69 12.15
N ALA A 48 8.90 0.72 13.03
CA ALA A 48 9.86 -0.32 13.41
C ALA A 48 10.27 -1.19 12.21
N ARG A 49 9.32 -1.57 11.35
CA ARG A 49 9.61 -2.31 10.12
C ARG A 49 10.50 -1.51 9.17
N LEU A 50 10.20 -0.21 8.98
CA LEU A 50 11.02 0.67 8.16
C LEU A 50 12.43 0.76 8.73
N LEU A 51 12.60 1.02 10.03
CA LEU A 51 13.93 1.10 10.67
C LEU A 51 14.74 -0.20 10.56
N ALA A 52 14.07 -1.36 10.53
CA ALA A 52 14.72 -2.66 10.36
C ALA A 52 15.05 -3.00 8.89
N THR A 53 14.55 -2.22 7.92
CA THR A 53 14.81 -2.45 6.50
C THR A 53 16.16 -1.86 6.10
N GLU A 54 17.07 -2.68 5.61
CA GLU A 54 18.32 -2.19 5.03
C GLU A 54 18.07 -1.57 3.65
N ILE A 55 18.51 -0.32 3.46
CA ILE A 55 18.34 0.43 2.21
C ILE A 55 19.71 0.72 1.61
N ASP A 56 20.15 -0.17 0.73
CA ASP A 56 21.40 -0.01 -0.02
C ASP A 56 21.20 0.81 -1.29
N TYR A 57 22.01 1.86 -1.43
CA TYR A 57 22.05 2.71 -2.61
C TYR A 57 23.51 3.01 -3.01
N ILE A 58 23.73 3.33 -4.28
CA ILE A 58 25.02 3.72 -4.82
C ILE A 58 25.13 5.24 -4.75
N GLN A 59 26.19 5.78 -4.15
CA GLN A 59 26.39 7.23 -4.12
C GLN A 59 26.68 7.77 -5.52
N HIS A 60 26.11 8.94 -5.84
CA HIS A 60 26.30 9.63 -7.11
C HIS A 60 26.40 11.14 -6.87
N GLU A 61 27.25 11.85 -7.61
CA GLU A 61 27.50 13.29 -7.44
C GLU A 61 26.24 14.14 -7.65
N SER A 62 25.34 13.65 -8.51
CA SER A 62 24.03 14.29 -8.76
C SER A 62 23.04 14.10 -7.61
N PHE A 63 23.38 13.41 -6.52
CA PHE A 63 22.50 13.23 -5.36
C PHE A 63 22.85 14.27 -4.29
N SER A 64 22.29 15.47 -4.45
CA SER A 64 22.41 16.56 -3.50
C SER A 64 21.03 16.94 -2.96
N GLU A 65 21.00 17.69 -1.86
CA GLU A 65 19.76 18.29 -1.36
C GLU A 65 19.08 19.23 -2.36
N ALA A 66 19.83 19.74 -3.32
CA ALA A 66 19.37 20.65 -4.37
C ALA A 66 18.97 19.93 -5.66
N THR A 67 19.07 18.59 -5.72
CA THR A 67 18.72 17.85 -6.93
C THR A 67 17.20 17.90 -7.11
N PRO A 68 16.71 18.43 -8.24
CA PRO A 68 15.28 18.43 -8.51
C PRO A 68 14.74 16.99 -8.48
N PRO A 69 13.50 16.78 -8.02
CA PRO A 69 12.90 15.46 -8.05
C PRO A 69 12.97 14.93 -9.48
N LEU A 70 13.63 13.78 -9.67
CA LEU A 70 13.56 13.09 -10.96
C LEU A 70 12.08 12.78 -11.26
N PRO A 71 11.66 12.70 -12.54
CA PRO A 71 10.32 12.25 -12.90
C PRO A 71 10.04 10.88 -12.29
N ALA A 72 8.79 10.62 -11.92
CA ALA A 72 8.44 9.34 -11.30
C ALA A 72 8.78 8.20 -12.27
N ALA A 73 9.12 7.03 -11.73
CA ALA A 73 9.42 5.87 -12.58
C ALA A 73 8.29 5.61 -13.59
N ASN A 74 7.03 5.83 -13.18
CA ASN A 74 5.84 5.69 -14.03
C ASN A 74 5.74 6.71 -15.17
N ASP A 75 6.36 7.88 -15.04
CA ASP A 75 6.34 8.95 -16.04
C ASP A 75 7.42 8.79 -17.11
N LEU A 76 8.41 7.92 -16.87
CA LEU A 76 9.44 7.62 -17.86
C LEU A 76 8.81 6.84 -19.02
N PRO A 77 8.82 7.37 -20.25
CA PRO A 77 8.21 6.71 -21.38
C PRO A 77 8.93 5.39 -21.68
N VAL A 78 8.25 4.27 -21.44
CA VAL A 78 8.67 2.93 -21.88
C VAL A 78 8.29 2.79 -23.36
N HIS A 79 8.91 3.60 -24.21
CA HIS A 79 8.86 3.41 -25.66
C HIS A 79 10.03 2.52 -26.05
N GLY A 80 9.92 1.23 -25.73
CA GLY A 80 10.84 0.26 -26.30
C GLY A 80 10.62 0.16 -27.80
N GLU A 81 11.70 -0.01 -28.55
CA GLU A 81 11.58 -0.36 -29.96
C GLU A 81 10.74 -1.63 -30.07
N ARG A 82 9.59 -1.57 -30.75
CA ARG A 82 8.90 -2.78 -31.20
C ARG A 82 9.79 -3.44 -32.25
N LYS A 83 10.79 -4.20 -31.82
CA LYS A 83 11.42 -5.19 -32.69
C LYS A 83 10.32 -6.16 -33.06
N SER A 84 9.83 -5.98 -34.29
CA SER A 84 8.88 -6.85 -34.98
C SER A 84 9.12 -8.28 -34.55
N SER A 85 8.05 -8.92 -34.07
CA SER A 85 7.93 -10.30 -33.61
C SER A 85 8.20 -11.34 -34.71
N SER A 86 9.10 -11.06 -35.65
CA SER A 86 9.39 -11.88 -36.83
C SER A 86 10.04 -13.23 -36.51
N ARG A 87 10.27 -13.54 -35.23
CA ARG A 87 10.81 -14.82 -34.76
C ARG A 87 10.20 -15.28 -33.42
N LEU A 88 8.88 -15.23 -33.23
CA LEU A 88 8.30 -16.13 -32.23
C LEU A 88 8.29 -17.55 -32.81
N PRO A 89 9.02 -18.52 -32.23
CA PRO A 89 8.93 -19.91 -32.66
C PRO A 89 7.52 -20.44 -32.39
N VAL A 90 6.96 -21.19 -33.34
CA VAL A 90 5.57 -21.69 -33.39
C VAL A 90 5.16 -22.55 -32.17
N ASN A 91 6.09 -22.92 -31.28
CA ASN A 91 5.87 -23.80 -30.13
C ASN A 91 6.18 -23.16 -28.75
N MET A 92 6.04 -21.84 -28.60
CA MET A 92 6.26 -21.18 -27.31
C MET A 92 4.98 -21.22 -26.44
N PRO A 93 5.06 -21.67 -25.16
CA PRO A 93 3.96 -21.57 -24.20
C PRO A 93 3.38 -20.15 -24.11
N ALA A 94 2.05 -20.01 -24.07
CA ALA A 94 1.36 -18.72 -24.13
C ALA A 94 1.76 -17.72 -23.03
N HIS A 95 2.24 -18.19 -21.88
CA HIS A 95 2.73 -17.33 -20.81
C HIS A 95 4.08 -16.68 -21.15
N LEU A 96 4.96 -17.35 -21.90
CA LEU A 96 6.23 -16.80 -22.38
C LEU A 96 6.04 -15.86 -23.56
N ALA A 97 5.09 -16.16 -24.46
CA ALA A 97 4.74 -15.28 -25.57
C ALA A 97 4.32 -13.88 -25.10
N ARG A 98 3.53 -13.79 -24.01
CA ARG A 98 3.15 -12.52 -23.39
C ARG A 98 4.33 -11.74 -22.79
N LEU A 99 5.34 -12.43 -22.26
CA LEU A 99 6.57 -11.78 -21.76
C LEU A 99 7.42 -11.21 -22.91
N CYS A 100 7.33 -11.81 -24.10
CA CYS A 100 7.98 -11.34 -25.32
C CYS A 100 7.25 -10.17 -26.02
N GLU A 101 6.04 -9.81 -25.59
CA GLU A 101 5.27 -8.68 -26.16
C GLU A 101 5.61 -7.34 -25.50
N ALA A 102 6.21 -7.34 -24.31
CA ALA A 102 6.66 -6.12 -23.63
C ALA A 102 7.77 -5.40 -24.43
N PRO A 103 7.73 -4.06 -24.54
CA PRO A 103 8.78 -3.29 -25.24
C PRO A 103 10.13 -3.49 -24.56
N LEU A 104 11.19 -3.85 -25.31
CA LEU A 104 12.54 -3.89 -24.76
C LEU A 104 12.98 -2.47 -24.40
N LEU A 105 13.49 -2.28 -23.17
CA LEU A 105 14.08 -1.01 -22.80
C LEU A 105 15.33 -0.74 -23.64
N THR A 106 15.54 0.52 -24.02
CA THR A 106 16.83 0.96 -24.54
C THR A 106 17.83 1.10 -23.38
N ALA A 107 19.13 1.03 -23.66
CA ALA A 107 20.16 1.24 -22.64
C ALA A 107 20.02 2.60 -21.90
N GLU A 108 19.52 3.62 -22.60
CA GLU A 108 19.23 4.92 -21.99
C GLU A 108 18.05 4.85 -21.01
N GLN A 109 16.98 4.14 -21.36
CA GLN A 109 15.82 3.94 -20.48
C GLN A 109 16.18 3.12 -19.24
N GLU A 110 16.99 2.07 -19.39
CA GLU A 110 17.50 1.29 -18.25
C GLU A 110 18.34 2.15 -17.31
N ARG A 111 19.24 2.98 -17.88
CA ARG A 111 20.03 3.93 -17.08
C ARG A 111 19.13 4.89 -16.32
N GLN A 112 18.13 5.50 -16.97
CA GLN A 112 17.21 6.42 -16.33
C GLN A 112 16.40 5.75 -15.20
N LEU A 113 15.90 4.53 -15.42
CA LEU A 113 15.21 3.75 -14.38
C LEU A 113 16.14 3.39 -13.23
N PHE A 114 17.39 3.04 -13.52
CA PHE A 114 18.39 2.72 -12.50
C PHE A 114 18.74 3.95 -11.65
N GLU A 115 19.00 5.09 -12.29
CA GLU A 115 19.26 6.36 -11.62
C GLU A 115 18.07 6.77 -10.74
N ARG A 116 16.84 6.62 -11.24
CA ARG A 116 15.62 6.91 -10.48
C ARG A 116 15.45 5.98 -9.29
N MET A 117 15.60 4.67 -9.49
CA MET A 117 15.56 3.68 -8.41
C MET A 117 16.57 4.04 -7.31
N ASN A 118 17.79 4.36 -7.73
CA ASN A 118 18.88 4.65 -6.81
C ASN A 118 18.66 5.96 -6.04
N TYR A 119 18.13 6.99 -6.70
CA TYR A 119 17.75 8.25 -6.05
C TYR A 119 16.61 8.07 -5.05
N ALA A 120 15.58 7.28 -5.39
CA ALA A 120 14.48 6.98 -4.48
C ALA A 120 14.98 6.26 -3.22
N LYS A 121 15.90 5.30 -3.36
CA LYS A 121 16.56 4.64 -2.22
C LYS A 121 17.40 5.60 -1.38
N PHE A 122 18.16 6.52 -2.01
CA PHE A 122 18.91 7.55 -1.29
C PHE A 122 17.99 8.42 -0.43
N LEU A 123 16.88 8.92 -1.00
CA LEU A 123 15.90 9.71 -0.25
C LEU A 123 15.25 8.91 0.87
N ALA A 124 14.86 7.65 0.60
CA ALA A 124 14.28 6.77 1.58
C ALA A 124 15.23 6.52 2.76
N HIS A 125 16.51 6.22 2.49
CA HIS A 125 17.54 6.06 3.52
C HIS A 125 17.73 7.33 4.34
N LYS A 126 17.73 8.51 3.71
CA LYS A 126 17.86 9.79 4.41
C LYS A 126 16.67 10.07 5.33
N LEU A 127 15.44 9.82 4.87
CA LEU A 127 14.21 10.05 5.63
C LEU A 127 14.01 8.99 6.73
N GLN A 128 14.39 7.74 6.47
CA GLN A 128 14.36 6.63 7.44
C GLN A 128 15.12 6.99 8.73
N ARG A 129 16.27 7.69 8.61
CA ARG A 129 17.06 8.15 9.77
C ARG A 129 16.36 9.20 10.63
N LYS A 130 15.28 9.81 10.15
CA LYS A 130 14.46 10.78 10.90
C LYS A 130 13.26 10.12 11.58
N ILE A 131 12.95 8.85 11.27
CA ILE A 131 11.82 8.15 11.86
C ILE A 131 12.05 7.94 13.35
N ASN A 132 11.08 8.35 14.16
CA ASN A 132 11.03 8.04 15.58
C ASN A 132 9.93 6.98 15.83
N ALA A 133 10.32 5.82 16.34
CA ALA A 133 9.38 4.74 16.64
C ALA A 133 8.47 5.05 17.84
N ASP A 134 8.93 5.87 18.80
CA ASP A 134 8.14 6.23 19.98
C ASP A 134 7.13 7.35 19.69
N ALA A 135 7.42 8.17 18.68
CA ALA A 135 6.56 9.25 18.19
C ALA A 135 6.46 9.19 16.65
N PRO A 136 5.68 8.23 16.10
CA PRO A 136 5.64 8.01 14.66
C PRO A 136 4.93 9.15 13.94
N ASP A 137 5.67 9.81 13.05
CA ASP A 137 5.13 10.78 12.10
C ASP A 137 4.54 10.04 10.90
N THR A 138 3.23 10.21 10.68
CA THR A 138 2.50 9.47 9.64
C THR A 138 2.94 9.91 8.24
N ASP A 139 3.14 11.21 8.04
CA ASP A 139 3.50 11.75 6.72
C ASP A 139 4.91 11.28 6.34
N LEU A 140 5.84 11.28 7.30
CA LEU A 140 7.20 10.79 7.09
C LEU A 140 7.24 9.28 6.77
N ILE A 141 6.46 8.47 7.49
CA ILE A 141 6.37 7.02 7.25
C ILE A 141 5.80 6.75 5.85
N ASP A 142 4.72 7.45 5.50
CA ASP A 142 4.06 7.31 4.20
C ASP A 142 4.99 7.74 3.05
N GLU A 143 5.78 8.80 3.24
CA GLU A 143 6.77 9.27 2.26
C GLU A 143 7.89 8.22 2.04
N VAL A 144 8.45 7.66 3.11
CA VAL A 144 9.48 6.61 3.01
C VAL A 144 8.92 5.36 2.31
N GLU A 145 7.71 4.93 2.67
CA GLU A 145 7.06 3.80 2.00
C GLU A 145 6.79 4.08 0.52
N SER A 146 6.42 5.31 0.16
CA SER A 146 6.22 5.71 -1.23
C SER A 146 7.52 5.66 -2.04
N LEU A 147 8.63 6.16 -1.49
CA LEU A 147 9.94 6.10 -2.13
C LEU A 147 10.43 4.66 -2.31
N LEU A 148 10.22 3.80 -1.31
CA LEU A 148 10.56 2.38 -1.43
C LEU A 148 9.70 1.67 -2.47
N ARG A 149 8.40 2.00 -2.56
CA ARG A 149 7.51 1.46 -3.60
C ARG A 149 7.97 1.88 -5.00
N GLU A 150 8.34 3.14 -5.16
CA GLU A 150 8.89 3.64 -6.42
C GLU A 150 10.20 2.92 -6.82
N ALA A 151 11.11 2.70 -5.86
CA ALA A 151 12.32 1.93 -6.12
C ALA A 151 12.02 0.48 -6.54
N LEU A 152 11.01 -0.15 -5.95
CA LEU A 152 10.55 -1.49 -6.34
C LEU A 152 9.94 -1.50 -7.75
N GLU A 153 9.09 -0.54 -8.07
CA GLU A 153 8.49 -0.41 -9.40
C GLU A 153 9.56 -0.22 -10.50
N ALA A 154 10.56 0.63 -10.25
CA ALA A 154 11.67 0.81 -11.17
C ALA A 154 12.50 -0.47 -11.34
N ARG A 155 12.77 -1.20 -10.26
CA ARG A 155 13.47 -2.50 -10.31
C ARG A 155 12.69 -3.53 -11.10
N ASP A 156 11.39 -3.66 -10.85
CA ASP A 156 10.55 -4.66 -11.49
C ASP A 156 10.46 -4.41 -13.01
N ARG A 157 10.41 -3.14 -13.44
CA ARG A 157 10.52 -2.76 -14.86
C ARG A 157 11.85 -3.15 -15.50
N ILE A 158 12.97 -2.93 -14.80
CA ILE A 158 14.30 -3.34 -15.27
C ILE A 158 14.37 -4.88 -15.39
N ILE A 159 13.81 -5.60 -14.41
CA ILE A 159 13.77 -7.08 -14.43
C ILE A 159 12.90 -7.58 -15.58
N GLU A 160 11.69 -7.04 -15.77
CA GLU A 160 10.79 -7.43 -16.86
C GLU A 160 11.44 -7.27 -18.24
N ALA A 161 12.18 -6.18 -18.46
CA ALA A 161 12.92 -5.96 -19.70
C ALA A 161 14.06 -6.98 -19.89
N ASN A 162 14.79 -7.30 -18.81
CA ASN A 162 15.93 -8.20 -18.85
C ASN A 162 15.57 -9.69 -18.88
N VAL A 163 14.44 -10.10 -18.29
CA VAL A 163 13.98 -11.50 -18.31
C VAL A 163 13.77 -11.99 -19.75
N ARG A 164 13.37 -11.11 -20.67
CA ARG A 164 13.26 -11.43 -22.10
C ARG A 164 14.61 -11.73 -22.78
N LEU A 165 15.74 -11.27 -22.22
CA LEU A 165 17.08 -11.58 -22.75
C LEU A 165 17.54 -13.00 -22.40
N VAL A 166 16.90 -13.63 -21.40
CA VAL A 166 17.32 -14.93 -20.85
C VAL A 166 16.51 -16.11 -21.42
N VAL A 167 15.47 -15.84 -22.23
CA VAL A 167 14.59 -16.87 -22.84
C VAL A 167 14.83 -17.05 -24.34
#